data_AF-A0A350XE67-F1
#
_entry.id   AF-A0A350XE67-F1
#
_cell.length_a   1.000
_cell.length_b   1.000
_cell.length_c   1.000
_cell.angle_alpha   90.00
_cell.angle_beta   90.00
_cell.angle_gamma   90.00
#
_symmetry.space_group_name_H-M   'P 1'
#
loop_
_entity.id
_entity.type
_entity.pdbx_description
1 polymer ?
#
loop_
_entity_poly.entity_id
_entity_poly.type
_entity_poly.pdbx_seq_one_letter_code
_entity_poly.pdbx_strand_id
1 'polypeptide(L)'
;MTNAAFQIKNPSVTLCAFHLCQELTEQPEKLTPDAEKLWEKCANLSEPLAAPELRTLLEKLRSSRTKTFSAGSYVELLPESRSLSYQLPLQLGSSHVELQVSPIQIHDTYILELTLYSQNVTVPVQQLTHLNPQGCLLAKNLDASLGQTLILYGEEPTSLPEQDLDLAHACVDAFLKDSQQKRPVFVEVGKLFGSPIFEYETGQEKPVEQCHILVWLNRHPETKERIEKTHLSFLNLLCCRSKILFAYSQARWCYNQTRRIYAELEQETQSLQHFLKQPVEERLKYLKEKLTKIPLKTFEYARYLRDMEDHKTAIATNAKNYQLWLEKIRQFSFQDDRLEFFDNFFNKTCQRFQEQIQVDLNYLAPARQLFEQMQVAIRGIVEIEQAESDRKREQQQKKLERVVALVGAGLAVSGLSAQSPGKPVETILTQVYPKQSLNCPQDGLAPCLRYSGFYVLFNLGVGVIAALMLGLILDLVSNNSRV
;
A
#
# COMPACT_ATOMS: atom_id res chain seq x y z
N MET A 1 -1.81 13.58 -45.59
CA MET A 1 -2.74 12.45 -45.41
C MET A 1 -3.96 12.99 -44.69
N THR A 2 -5.13 12.85 -45.29
CA THR A 2 -6.41 13.37 -44.78
C THR A 2 -6.72 12.72 -43.42
N ASN A 3 -6.81 13.53 -42.37
CA ASN A 3 -7.31 13.15 -41.04
C ASN A 3 -8.76 12.65 -41.19
N ALA A 4 -8.96 11.36 -41.43
CA ALA A 4 -10.28 10.77 -41.24
C ALA A 4 -10.58 10.85 -39.74
N ALA A 5 -11.66 11.54 -39.37
CA ALA A 5 -12.07 11.61 -37.98
C ALA A 5 -12.45 10.19 -37.52
N PHE A 6 -11.73 9.67 -36.54
CA PHE A 6 -12.03 8.36 -35.95
C PHE A 6 -13.49 8.28 -35.51
N GLN A 7 -14.08 7.10 -35.71
CA GLN A 7 -15.44 6.78 -35.30
C GLN A 7 -15.44 5.55 -34.41
N ILE A 8 -16.43 5.47 -33.53
CA ILE A 8 -16.61 4.33 -32.63
C ILE A 8 -18.08 3.91 -32.65
N LYS A 9 -18.32 2.60 -32.72
CA LYS A 9 -19.67 2.03 -32.71
C LYS A 9 -19.99 1.50 -31.32
N ASN A 10 -21.23 1.68 -30.89
CA ASN A 10 -21.75 1.23 -29.60
C ASN A 10 -20.83 1.58 -28.41
N PRO A 11 -20.43 2.87 -28.26
CA PRO A 11 -19.50 3.25 -27.21
C PRO A 11 -20.10 3.09 -25.81
N SER A 12 -19.26 2.72 -24.86
CA SER A 12 -19.55 2.75 -23.44
C SER A 12 -18.36 3.19 -22.60
N VAL A 13 -18.65 3.71 -21.41
CA VAL A 13 -17.69 3.83 -20.31
C VAL A 13 -18.23 3.10 -19.10
N THR A 14 -17.42 2.23 -18.52
CA THR A 14 -17.68 1.61 -17.22
C THR A 14 -16.68 2.13 -16.20
N LEU A 15 -17.20 2.69 -15.12
CA LEU A 15 -16.45 3.03 -13.92
C LEU A 15 -16.55 1.86 -12.94
N CYS A 16 -15.41 1.34 -12.51
CA CYS A 16 -15.30 0.42 -11.37
C CYS A 16 -14.58 1.15 -10.23
N ALA A 17 -15.32 1.66 -9.24
CA ALA A 17 -14.74 2.31 -8.05
C ALA A 17 -14.76 1.36 -6.85
N PHE A 18 -13.66 1.32 -6.10
CA PHE A 18 -13.42 0.37 -5.01
C PHE A 18 -13.21 1.12 -3.69
N HIS A 19 -13.99 0.79 -2.68
CA HIS A 19 -13.95 1.46 -1.37
C HIS A 19 -13.92 0.43 -0.25
N LEU A 20 -12.88 0.50 0.59
CA LEU A 20 -12.77 -0.31 1.80
C LEU A 20 -13.92 0.05 2.75
N CYS A 21 -14.72 -0.94 3.14
CA CYS A 21 -15.87 -0.74 4.01
C CYS A 21 -15.76 -1.46 5.36
N GLN A 22 -14.73 -2.30 5.54
CA GLN A 22 -14.43 -3.00 6.80
C GLN A 22 -12.91 -3.04 7.02
N GLU A 23 -12.48 -2.93 8.27
CA GLU A 23 -11.07 -2.99 8.65
C GLU A 23 -10.80 -4.06 9.73
N LEU A 24 -9.57 -4.56 9.77
CA LEU A 24 -9.12 -5.54 10.77
C LEU A 24 -9.17 -5.00 12.21
N THR A 25 -9.07 -3.68 12.37
CA THR A 25 -9.11 -2.99 13.67
C THR A 25 -10.51 -2.94 14.27
N GLU A 26 -11.53 -3.23 13.46
CA GLU A 26 -12.93 -3.21 13.87
C GLU A 26 -13.43 -4.61 14.23
N GLN A 27 -14.55 -4.67 14.95
CA GLN A 27 -15.21 -5.95 15.16
C GLN A 27 -15.64 -6.54 13.81
N PRO A 28 -15.59 -7.87 13.64
CA PRO A 28 -16.12 -8.50 12.43
C PRO A 28 -17.51 -7.97 12.09
N GLU A 29 -17.77 -7.72 10.81
CA GLU A 29 -19.05 -7.21 10.29
C GLU A 29 -19.38 -5.75 10.65
N LYS A 30 -18.53 -5.07 11.43
CA LYS A 30 -18.63 -3.63 11.62
C LYS A 30 -18.10 -2.89 10.39
N LEU A 31 -18.85 -1.89 9.96
CA LEU A 31 -18.45 -1.01 8.86
C LEU A 31 -17.60 0.14 9.39
N THR A 32 -16.64 0.57 8.55
CA THR A 32 -15.83 1.76 8.85
C THR A 32 -16.73 3.01 8.92
N PRO A 33 -16.35 4.04 9.69
CA PRO A 33 -17.13 5.28 9.78
C PRO A 33 -17.39 5.97 8.44
N ASP A 34 -16.52 5.74 7.45
CA ASP A 34 -16.60 6.30 6.11
C ASP A 34 -17.14 5.33 5.04
N ALA A 35 -17.58 4.12 5.42
CA ALA A 35 -18.02 3.08 4.46
C ALA A 35 -19.13 3.56 3.50
N GLU A 36 -19.99 4.48 3.92
CA GLU A 36 -21.07 5.03 3.10
C GLU A 36 -20.64 6.15 2.15
N LYS A 37 -19.42 6.68 2.31
CA LYS A 37 -18.88 7.81 1.54
C LYS A 37 -18.93 7.55 0.03
N LEU A 38 -18.65 6.31 -0.41
CA LEU A 38 -18.74 5.95 -1.83
C LEU A 38 -20.14 6.22 -2.41
N TRP A 39 -21.18 5.90 -1.66
CA TRP A 39 -22.57 6.06 -2.08
C TRP A 39 -23.01 7.52 -2.02
N GLU A 40 -22.57 8.27 -1.00
CA GLU A 40 -22.78 9.72 -0.91
C GLU A 40 -22.15 10.44 -2.10
N LYS A 41 -20.93 10.04 -2.47
CA LYS A 41 -20.22 10.61 -3.63
C LYS A 41 -20.86 10.20 -4.95
N CYS A 42 -21.38 8.98 -5.06
CA CYS A 42 -22.18 8.56 -6.21
C CYS A 42 -23.44 9.43 -6.40
N ALA A 43 -24.10 9.83 -5.31
CA ALA A 43 -25.27 10.71 -5.38
C ALA A 43 -24.94 12.08 -6.00
N ASN A 44 -23.70 12.58 -5.81
CA ASN A 44 -23.25 13.83 -6.42
C ASN A 44 -23.09 13.75 -7.94
N LEU A 45 -23.03 12.55 -8.52
CA LEU A 45 -23.05 12.38 -9.98
C LEU A 45 -24.41 12.68 -10.60
N SER A 46 -25.47 12.83 -9.79
CA SER A 46 -26.83 13.13 -10.26
C SER A 46 -26.93 14.40 -11.09
N GLU A 47 -26.18 15.45 -10.72
CA GLU A 47 -26.20 16.73 -11.43
C GLU A 47 -25.43 16.68 -12.76
N PRO A 48 -24.12 16.34 -12.80
CA PRO A 48 -23.37 16.33 -14.06
C PRO A 48 -23.89 15.31 -15.07
N LEU A 49 -24.47 14.19 -14.63
CA LEU A 49 -25.08 13.19 -15.53
C LEU A 49 -26.56 13.44 -15.82
N ALA A 50 -27.18 14.45 -15.19
CA ALA A 50 -28.62 14.68 -15.23
C ALA A 50 -29.45 13.42 -14.88
N ALA A 51 -29.02 12.71 -13.83
CA ALA A 51 -29.58 11.47 -13.32
C ALA A 51 -30.07 11.64 -11.87
N PRO A 52 -31.20 12.34 -11.63
CA PRO A 52 -31.69 12.65 -10.28
C PRO A 52 -31.91 11.41 -9.41
N GLU A 53 -32.16 10.25 -10.02
CA GLU A 53 -32.41 8.97 -9.35
C GLU A 53 -31.22 8.49 -8.52
N LEU A 54 -29.99 8.88 -8.88
CA LEU A 54 -28.78 8.55 -8.13
C LEU A 54 -28.81 9.07 -6.68
N ARG A 55 -29.55 10.15 -6.41
CA ARG A 55 -29.71 10.71 -5.05
C ARG A 55 -30.39 9.73 -4.09
N THR A 56 -31.22 8.83 -4.62
CA THR A 56 -31.98 7.85 -3.82
C THR A 56 -31.22 6.56 -3.56
N LEU A 57 -30.02 6.38 -4.16
CA LEU A 57 -29.28 5.13 -4.09
C LEU A 57 -28.95 4.73 -2.64
N LEU A 58 -28.42 5.67 -1.85
CA LEU A 58 -28.03 5.40 -0.47
C LEU A 58 -29.22 4.98 0.40
N GLU A 59 -30.38 5.60 0.21
CA GLU A 59 -31.62 5.23 0.93
C GLU A 59 -32.07 3.80 0.57
N LYS A 60 -32.00 3.44 -0.71
CA LYS A 60 -32.29 2.06 -1.18
C LYS A 60 -31.32 1.02 -0.62
N LEU A 61 -30.04 1.38 -0.48
CA LEU A 61 -29.03 0.50 0.12
C LEU A 61 -29.23 0.34 1.63
N ARG A 62 -29.62 1.40 2.33
CA ARG A 62 -29.91 1.34 3.78
C ARG A 62 -31.15 0.50 4.09
N SER A 63 -32.20 0.57 3.28
CA SER A 63 -33.39 -0.26 3.48
C SER A 63 -33.13 -1.76 3.21
N SER A 64 -32.20 -2.07 2.31
CA SER A 64 -31.78 -3.43 1.94
C SER A 64 -30.95 -4.14 3.03
N ARG A 65 -30.21 -3.38 3.85
CA ARG A 65 -29.24 -3.89 4.84
C ARG A 65 -29.83 -4.68 6.02
N THR A 66 -31.16 -4.86 6.07
CA THR A 66 -31.87 -5.62 7.11
C THR A 66 -31.79 -7.14 6.93
N LYS A 67 -31.24 -7.63 5.82
CA LYS A 67 -31.01 -9.06 5.58
C LYS A 67 -29.59 -9.42 5.98
N THR A 68 -29.48 -10.39 6.91
CA THR A 68 -28.26 -10.91 7.52
C THR A 68 -27.06 -10.94 6.59
N PHE A 69 -25.95 -10.33 7.04
CA PHE A 69 -24.62 -10.51 6.48
C PHE A 69 -24.31 -12.00 6.41
N SER A 70 -24.46 -12.60 5.24
CA SER A 70 -23.82 -13.89 4.98
C SER A 70 -22.36 -13.58 4.68
N ALA A 71 -21.43 -14.26 5.35
CA ALA A 71 -19.99 -14.23 5.09
C ALA A 71 -19.62 -14.82 3.71
N GLY A 72 -20.35 -14.46 2.66
CA GLY A 72 -20.12 -14.81 1.27
C GLY A 72 -19.15 -13.83 0.62
N SER A 73 -18.40 -14.34 -0.36
CA SER A 73 -17.36 -13.60 -1.10
C SER A 73 -17.89 -12.52 -2.05
N TYR A 74 -19.20 -12.50 -2.35
CA TYR A 74 -19.85 -11.56 -3.27
C TYR A 74 -21.30 -11.36 -2.85
N VAL A 75 -21.73 -10.10 -2.71
CA VAL A 75 -23.09 -9.71 -2.30
C VAL A 75 -23.56 -8.57 -3.20
N GLU A 76 -24.72 -8.75 -3.84
CA GLU A 76 -25.44 -7.68 -4.53
C GLU A 76 -26.21 -6.88 -3.49
N LEU A 77 -25.99 -5.56 -3.44
CA LEU A 77 -26.53 -4.75 -2.35
C LEU A 77 -27.97 -4.27 -2.59
N LEU A 78 -28.48 -4.46 -3.81
CA LEU A 78 -29.85 -4.12 -4.19
C LEU A 78 -30.80 -5.33 -3.97
N PRO A 79 -31.98 -5.11 -3.38
CA PRO A 79 -32.84 -6.20 -2.90
C PRO A 79 -33.66 -6.92 -3.98
N GLU A 80 -33.90 -6.29 -5.13
CA GLU A 80 -34.84 -6.78 -6.17
C GLU A 80 -34.24 -6.82 -7.59
N SER A 81 -33.04 -6.28 -7.79
CA SER A 81 -32.37 -6.22 -9.09
C SER A 81 -30.86 -6.15 -8.90
N ARG A 82 -30.07 -6.70 -9.84
CA ARG A 82 -28.59 -6.60 -9.82
C ARG A 82 -28.07 -5.19 -10.10
N SER A 83 -28.91 -4.38 -10.72
CA SER A 83 -28.57 -3.06 -11.21
C SER A 83 -29.80 -2.17 -11.33
N LEU A 84 -29.58 -0.86 -11.23
CA LEU A 84 -30.56 0.15 -11.60
C LEU A 84 -30.22 0.67 -13.00
N SER A 85 -31.22 0.81 -13.88
CA SER A 85 -31.02 1.32 -15.24
C SER A 85 -31.88 2.55 -15.49
N TYR A 86 -31.28 3.56 -16.12
CA TYR A 86 -31.88 4.88 -16.36
C TYR A 86 -31.56 5.37 -17.76
N GLN A 87 -32.53 5.99 -18.43
CA GLN A 87 -32.29 6.69 -19.70
C GLN A 87 -31.93 8.14 -19.40
N LEU A 88 -30.76 8.59 -19.84
CA LEU A 88 -30.31 9.96 -19.64
C LEU A 88 -30.87 10.89 -20.73
N PRO A 89 -31.03 12.20 -20.43
CA PRO A 89 -31.37 13.19 -21.45
C PRO A 89 -30.23 13.39 -22.47
N LEU A 90 -29.03 12.91 -22.15
CA LEU A 90 -27.87 12.93 -23.04
C LEU A 90 -28.09 12.04 -24.27
N GLN A 91 -27.62 12.51 -25.44
CA GLN A 91 -27.61 11.76 -26.68
C GLN A 91 -26.20 11.63 -27.26
N LEU A 92 -25.92 10.46 -27.84
CA LEU A 92 -24.77 10.18 -28.68
C LEU A 92 -25.28 9.87 -30.09
N GLY A 93 -24.89 10.68 -31.07
CA GLY A 93 -25.49 10.62 -32.41
C GLY A 93 -27.02 10.77 -32.35
N SER A 94 -27.74 9.76 -32.83
CA SER A 94 -29.21 9.71 -32.79
C SER A 94 -29.78 8.86 -31.66
N SER A 95 -28.94 8.34 -30.76
CA SER A 95 -29.34 7.39 -29.72
C SER A 95 -29.20 8.00 -28.33
N HIS A 96 -30.07 7.58 -27.41
CA HIS A 96 -29.99 7.98 -26.01
C HIS A 96 -28.82 7.27 -25.32
N VAL A 97 -28.33 7.89 -24.25
CA VAL A 97 -27.37 7.24 -23.35
C VAL A 97 -28.15 6.57 -22.21
N GLU A 98 -27.86 5.30 -21.98
CA GLU A 98 -28.36 4.55 -20.82
C GLU A 98 -27.29 4.54 -19.73
N LEU A 99 -27.72 4.67 -18.48
CA LEU A 99 -26.94 4.59 -17.27
C LEU A 99 -27.35 3.34 -16.50
N GLN A 100 -26.39 2.44 -16.24
CA GLN A 100 -26.57 1.27 -15.39
C GLN A 100 -25.69 1.41 -14.14
N VAL A 101 -26.25 1.11 -12.96
CA VAL A 101 -25.57 1.20 -11.67
C VAL A 101 -25.71 -0.09 -10.87
N SER A 102 -24.59 -0.70 -10.51
CA SER A 102 -24.50 -1.94 -9.76
C SER A 102 -23.64 -1.76 -8.50
N PRO A 103 -24.26 -1.59 -7.33
CA PRO A 103 -23.57 -1.58 -6.04
C PRO A 103 -23.36 -3.01 -5.53
N ILE A 104 -22.11 -3.37 -5.30
CA ILE A 104 -21.68 -4.72 -4.97
C ILE A 104 -20.79 -4.66 -3.71
N GLN A 105 -20.81 -5.71 -2.90
CA GLN A 105 -19.81 -5.94 -1.86
C GLN A 105 -19.05 -7.23 -2.16
N ILE A 106 -17.72 -7.15 -2.12
CA ILE A 106 -16.80 -8.30 -2.18
C ILE A 106 -15.96 -8.26 -0.92
N HIS A 107 -16.23 -9.18 0.01
CA HIS A 107 -15.58 -9.23 1.31
C HIS A 107 -15.69 -7.90 2.08
N ASP A 108 -14.55 -7.28 2.37
CA ASP A 108 -14.33 -6.01 3.06
C ASP A 108 -14.43 -4.78 2.15
N THR A 109 -14.87 -4.95 0.89
CA THR A 109 -14.82 -3.91 -0.14
C THR A 109 -16.18 -3.68 -0.78
N TYR A 110 -16.63 -2.43 -0.78
CA TYR A 110 -17.69 -1.95 -1.64
C TYR A 110 -17.17 -1.61 -3.04
N ILE A 111 -17.98 -1.95 -4.04
CA ILE A 111 -17.71 -1.73 -5.45
C ILE A 111 -18.90 -1.00 -6.05
N LEU A 112 -18.63 0.16 -6.67
CA LEU A 112 -19.57 0.85 -7.52
C LEU A 112 -19.19 0.56 -8.97
N GLU A 113 -20.00 -0.24 -9.65
CA GLU A 113 -19.94 -0.37 -11.11
C GLU A 113 -21.00 0.54 -11.73
N LEU A 114 -20.56 1.53 -12.50
CA LEU A 114 -21.42 2.50 -13.18
C LEU A 114 -21.08 2.52 -14.67
N THR A 115 -22.03 2.13 -15.52
CA THR A 115 -21.83 2.06 -16.96
C THR A 115 -22.74 3.04 -17.69
N LEU A 116 -22.15 3.92 -18.51
CA LEU A 116 -22.86 4.74 -19.48
C LEU A 116 -22.64 4.14 -20.86
N TYR A 117 -23.70 3.85 -21.60
CA TYR A 117 -23.57 3.24 -22.93
C TYR A 117 -24.64 3.72 -23.89
N SER A 118 -24.37 3.57 -25.19
CA SER A 118 -25.37 3.75 -26.23
C SER A 118 -25.26 2.61 -27.24
N GLN A 119 -26.40 2.09 -27.70
CA GLN A 119 -26.47 0.95 -28.60
C GLN A 119 -26.96 1.36 -29.99
N ASN A 120 -26.58 0.57 -30.99
CA ASN A 120 -26.93 0.70 -32.40
C ASN A 120 -26.59 2.08 -32.98
N VAL A 121 -25.48 2.67 -32.54
CA VAL A 121 -25.03 3.98 -33.00
C VAL A 121 -23.54 3.97 -33.32
N THR A 122 -23.14 4.73 -34.34
CA THR A 122 -21.74 5.03 -34.64
C THR A 122 -21.54 6.53 -34.53
N VAL A 123 -20.55 6.96 -33.74
CA VAL A 123 -20.30 8.38 -33.46
C VAL A 123 -18.84 8.74 -33.69
N PRO A 124 -18.54 10.01 -34.03
CA PRO A 124 -17.18 10.53 -33.95
C PRO A 124 -16.63 10.40 -32.52
N VAL A 125 -15.37 10.01 -32.38
CA VAL A 125 -14.71 9.81 -31.08
C VAL A 125 -14.80 11.06 -30.18
N GLN A 126 -14.84 12.26 -30.76
CA GLN A 126 -14.98 13.50 -29.99
C GLN A 126 -16.26 13.58 -29.16
N GLN A 127 -17.30 12.82 -29.50
CA GLN A 127 -18.53 12.75 -28.70
C GLN A 127 -18.35 11.99 -27.37
N LEU A 128 -17.26 11.24 -27.19
CA LEU A 128 -16.97 10.57 -25.91
C LEU A 128 -16.78 11.55 -24.74
N THR A 129 -16.50 12.84 -25.00
CA THR A 129 -16.49 13.90 -23.96
C THR A 129 -17.82 13.97 -23.21
N HIS A 130 -18.93 13.66 -23.89
CA HIS A 130 -20.26 13.68 -23.27
C HIS A 130 -20.47 12.57 -22.25
N LEU A 131 -19.68 11.48 -22.29
CA LEU A 131 -19.75 10.40 -21.32
C LEU A 131 -19.01 10.72 -20.01
N ASN A 132 -18.33 11.86 -19.94
CA ASN A 132 -17.62 12.33 -18.74
C ASN A 132 -17.74 13.84 -18.57
N PRO A 133 -18.97 14.38 -18.49
CA PRO A 133 -19.18 15.81 -18.42
C PRO A 133 -18.46 16.39 -17.20
N GLN A 134 -17.67 17.44 -17.42
CA GLN A 134 -16.88 18.11 -16.38
C GLN A 134 -15.85 17.19 -15.68
N GLY A 135 -15.55 16.02 -16.28
CA GLY A 135 -14.69 15.02 -15.68
C GLY A 135 -15.31 14.31 -14.47
N CYS A 136 -16.65 14.22 -14.36
CA CYS A 136 -17.35 13.75 -13.18
C CYS A 136 -16.98 12.31 -12.75
N LEU A 137 -16.58 11.44 -13.68
CA LEU A 137 -16.22 10.04 -13.40
C LEU A 137 -14.78 9.85 -12.90
N LEU A 138 -14.02 10.93 -12.72
CA LEU A 138 -12.63 10.86 -12.27
C LEU A 138 -12.51 10.66 -10.74
N ALA A 139 -11.41 10.02 -10.32
CA ALA A 139 -11.19 9.56 -8.95
C ALA A 139 -11.39 10.65 -7.89
N LYS A 140 -10.96 11.88 -8.18
CA LYS A 140 -11.12 13.05 -7.29
C LYS A 140 -12.57 13.37 -6.90
N ASN A 141 -13.56 12.95 -7.70
CA ASN A 141 -14.96 13.24 -7.45
C ASN A 141 -15.64 12.14 -6.62
N LEU A 142 -15.16 10.90 -6.73
CA LEU A 142 -15.72 9.76 -6.00
C LEU A 142 -14.97 9.44 -4.72
N ASP A 143 -13.67 9.72 -4.68
CA ASP A 143 -12.82 9.58 -3.49
C ASP A 143 -12.95 8.19 -2.83
N ALA A 144 -13.01 7.17 -3.69
CA ALA A 144 -13.07 5.77 -3.32
C ALA A 144 -11.70 5.34 -2.78
N SER A 145 -11.64 4.77 -1.57
CA SER A 145 -10.39 4.62 -0.82
C SER A 145 -9.36 3.72 -1.50
N LEU A 146 -9.82 2.69 -2.23
CA LEU A 146 -8.96 1.78 -3.01
C LEU A 146 -8.77 2.25 -4.46
N GLY A 147 -9.30 3.43 -4.83
CA GLY A 147 -9.22 3.98 -6.18
C GLY A 147 -10.27 3.44 -7.13
N GLN A 148 -10.01 3.58 -8.43
CA GLN A 148 -10.94 3.20 -9.48
C GLN A 148 -10.24 2.80 -10.79
N THR A 149 -10.96 2.09 -11.65
CA THR A 149 -10.58 1.85 -13.05
C THR A 149 -11.72 2.30 -13.95
N LEU A 150 -11.39 2.99 -15.03
CA LEU A 150 -12.33 3.35 -16.09
C LEU A 150 -12.08 2.43 -17.29
N ILE A 151 -13.15 1.91 -17.89
CA ILE A 151 -13.08 1.05 -19.06
C ILE A 151 -13.84 1.76 -20.17
N LEU A 152 -13.13 2.24 -21.19
CA LEU A 152 -13.71 2.75 -22.42
C LEU A 152 -13.83 1.58 -23.39
N TYR A 153 -15.03 1.30 -23.85
CA TYR A 153 -15.29 0.21 -24.78
C TYR A 153 -16.04 0.71 -26.01
N GLY A 154 -15.80 0.08 -27.14
CA GLY A 154 -16.63 0.23 -28.34
C GLY A 154 -16.21 -0.74 -29.43
N GLU A 155 -17.11 -0.96 -30.37
CA GLU A 155 -16.85 -1.71 -31.59
C GLU A 155 -16.14 -0.81 -32.59
N GLU A 156 -15.11 -1.32 -33.25
CA GLU A 156 -14.39 -0.57 -34.26
C GLU A 156 -15.05 -0.74 -35.64
N PRO A 157 -15.67 0.30 -36.21
CA PRO A 157 -16.50 0.12 -37.40
C PRO A 157 -15.71 0.13 -38.72
N THR A 158 -14.52 0.76 -38.80
CA THR A 158 -13.91 1.05 -40.11
C THR A 158 -12.38 1.15 -40.18
N SER A 159 -11.66 1.35 -39.07
CA SER A 159 -10.20 1.54 -39.12
C SER A 159 -9.41 0.23 -39.24
N LEU A 160 -8.26 0.34 -39.92
CA LEU A 160 -7.29 -0.75 -40.02
C LEU A 160 -6.68 -1.05 -38.63
N PRO A 161 -6.34 -2.32 -38.31
CA PRO A 161 -5.71 -2.68 -37.03
C PRO A 161 -4.47 -1.84 -36.68
N GLU A 162 -3.75 -1.35 -37.67
CA GLU A 162 -2.57 -0.50 -37.52
C GLU A 162 -2.88 0.87 -36.86
N GLN A 163 -4.14 1.30 -36.87
CA GLN A 163 -4.60 2.57 -36.31
C GLN A 163 -5.19 2.44 -34.90
N ASP A 164 -5.26 1.24 -34.33
CA ASP A 164 -5.91 1.01 -33.02
C ASP A 164 -5.29 1.84 -31.89
N LEU A 165 -3.97 2.02 -31.90
CA LEU A 165 -3.30 2.84 -30.88
C LEU A 165 -3.66 4.32 -31.00
N ASP A 166 -3.72 4.85 -32.22
CA ASP A 166 -4.11 6.25 -32.48
C ASP A 166 -5.57 6.50 -32.13
N LEU A 167 -6.43 5.52 -32.41
CA LEU A 167 -7.82 5.53 -31.98
C LEU A 167 -7.93 5.48 -30.45
N ALA A 168 -7.19 4.60 -29.78
CA ALA A 168 -7.21 4.52 -28.31
C ALA A 168 -6.74 5.83 -27.68
N HIS A 169 -5.70 6.46 -28.24
CA HIS A 169 -5.27 7.81 -27.85
C HIS A 169 -6.40 8.83 -28.02
N ALA A 170 -7.06 8.84 -29.18
CA ALA A 170 -8.17 9.76 -29.44
C ALA A 170 -9.34 9.54 -28.46
N CYS A 171 -9.63 8.30 -28.08
CA CYS A 171 -10.67 7.97 -27.10
C CYS A 171 -10.34 8.55 -25.72
N VAL A 172 -9.12 8.37 -25.23
CA VAL A 172 -8.66 8.93 -23.94
C VAL A 172 -8.70 10.46 -23.98
N ASP A 173 -8.20 11.06 -25.06
CA ASP A 173 -8.14 12.52 -25.20
C ASP A 173 -9.55 13.14 -25.27
N ALA A 174 -10.48 12.50 -25.99
CA ALA A 174 -11.86 12.95 -26.05
C ALA A 174 -12.57 12.81 -24.69
N PHE A 175 -12.38 11.68 -24.00
CA PHE A 175 -13.00 11.40 -22.71
C PHE A 175 -12.52 12.34 -21.59
N LEU A 176 -11.27 12.82 -21.67
CA LEU A 176 -10.68 13.71 -20.67
C LEU A 176 -10.74 15.20 -21.03
N LYS A 177 -11.27 15.55 -22.21
CA LYS A 177 -11.23 16.91 -22.78
C LYS A 177 -11.75 17.99 -21.83
N ASP A 178 -12.88 17.74 -21.16
CA ASP A 178 -13.52 18.70 -20.26
C ASP A 178 -13.04 18.58 -18.81
N SER A 179 -11.92 17.90 -18.58
CA SER A 179 -11.34 17.67 -17.25
C SER A 179 -10.02 18.40 -17.05
N GLN A 180 -9.70 18.72 -15.79
CA GLN A 180 -8.38 19.21 -15.38
C GLN A 180 -7.37 18.07 -15.14
N GLN A 181 -7.72 16.83 -15.49
CA GLN A 181 -6.88 15.68 -15.27
C GLN A 181 -5.72 15.69 -16.27
N LYS A 182 -4.49 15.57 -15.75
CA LYS A 182 -3.33 15.33 -16.62
C LYS A 182 -3.55 14.02 -17.37
N ARG A 183 -3.35 14.06 -18.70
CA ARG A 183 -3.43 12.89 -19.57
C ARG A 183 -2.61 11.73 -19.01
N PRO A 184 -3.20 10.55 -18.78
CA PRO A 184 -2.46 9.37 -18.35
C PRO A 184 -1.50 8.93 -19.46
N VAL A 185 -0.40 8.29 -19.05
CA VAL A 185 0.63 7.79 -19.96
C VAL A 185 0.19 6.42 -20.47
N PHE A 186 0.40 6.17 -21.76
CA PHE A 186 0.23 4.83 -22.33
C PHE A 186 1.25 3.87 -21.70
N VAL A 187 0.76 2.76 -21.14
CA VAL A 187 1.59 1.75 -20.47
C VAL A 187 1.95 0.64 -21.45
N GLU A 188 0.93 -0.10 -21.90
CA GLU A 188 1.11 -1.30 -22.69
C GLU A 188 -0.17 -1.64 -23.46
N VAL A 189 -0.03 -2.43 -24.52
CA VAL A 189 -1.13 -2.99 -25.30
C VAL A 189 -1.18 -4.50 -25.10
N GLY A 190 -2.38 -5.03 -24.92
CA GLY A 190 -2.67 -6.44 -24.93
C GLY A 190 -3.77 -6.79 -25.93
N LYS A 191 -4.16 -8.06 -25.92
CA LYS A 191 -5.29 -8.58 -26.67
C LYS A 191 -6.06 -9.54 -25.77
N LEU A 192 -7.35 -9.28 -25.59
CA LEU A 192 -8.24 -10.10 -24.76
C LEU A 192 -9.54 -10.37 -25.51
N PHE A 193 -9.91 -11.64 -25.57
CA PHE A 193 -11.07 -12.15 -26.29
C PHE A 193 -11.09 -11.72 -27.76
N GLY A 194 -9.93 -11.72 -28.41
CA GLY A 194 -9.81 -11.43 -29.84
C GLY A 194 -9.69 -9.95 -30.15
N SER A 195 -9.75 -9.09 -29.13
CA SER A 195 -9.86 -7.64 -29.26
C SER A 195 -8.74 -6.91 -28.52
N PRO A 196 -8.11 -5.89 -29.11
CA PRO A 196 -7.03 -5.16 -28.47
C PRO A 196 -7.53 -4.35 -27.25
N ILE A 197 -6.70 -4.34 -26.22
CA ILE A 197 -6.93 -3.59 -24.97
C ILE A 197 -5.68 -2.77 -24.63
N PHE A 198 -5.85 -1.49 -24.32
CA PHE A 198 -4.77 -0.54 -24.09
C PHE A 198 -4.84 -0.01 -22.66
N GLU A 199 -3.75 -0.12 -21.90
CA GLU A 199 -3.67 0.41 -20.52
C GLU A 199 -3.04 1.81 -20.50
N TYR A 200 -3.69 2.70 -19.76
CA TYR A 200 -3.22 4.05 -19.49
C TYR A 200 -3.22 4.33 -18.00
N GLU A 201 -2.15 4.91 -17.47
CA GLU A 201 -2.11 5.31 -16.06
C GLU A 201 -1.30 6.58 -15.78
N THR A 202 -1.58 7.23 -14.63
CA THR A 202 -0.81 8.41 -14.16
C THR A 202 0.36 8.06 -13.25
N GLY A 203 0.50 6.80 -12.83
CA GLY A 203 1.57 6.32 -11.95
C GLY A 203 1.59 6.96 -10.55
N GLN A 204 0.47 7.52 -10.08
CA GLN A 204 0.38 8.07 -8.73
C GLN A 204 0.40 6.95 -7.69
N GLU A 205 1.09 7.17 -6.58
CA GLU A 205 1.23 6.16 -5.52
C GLU A 205 -0.09 5.95 -4.75
N LYS A 206 -0.85 7.04 -4.54
CA LYS A 206 -2.13 6.97 -3.82
C LYS A 206 -3.27 6.60 -4.77
N PRO A 207 -4.10 5.61 -4.43
CA PRO A 207 -5.21 5.19 -5.30
C PRO A 207 -6.20 6.29 -5.66
N VAL A 208 -6.52 7.20 -4.73
CA VAL A 208 -7.46 8.32 -4.95
C VAL A 208 -6.93 9.39 -5.93
N GLU A 209 -5.63 9.43 -6.17
CA GLU A 209 -4.96 10.34 -7.11
C GLU A 209 -4.67 9.65 -8.46
N GLN A 210 -4.83 8.32 -8.53
CA GLN A 210 -4.56 7.53 -9.73
C GLN A 210 -5.70 7.63 -10.73
N CYS A 211 -5.35 7.91 -11.99
CA CYS A 211 -6.25 7.75 -13.12
C CYS A 211 -5.77 6.53 -13.91
N HIS A 212 -6.56 5.46 -13.88
CA HIS A 212 -6.30 4.22 -14.59
C HIS A 212 -7.44 3.99 -15.59
N ILE A 213 -7.09 3.91 -16.87
CA ILE A 213 -8.05 3.76 -17.99
C ILE A 213 -7.63 2.56 -18.83
N LEU A 214 -8.58 1.67 -19.10
CA LEU A 214 -8.46 0.62 -20.09
C LEU A 214 -9.31 1.01 -21.31
N VAL A 215 -8.72 1.03 -22.51
CA VAL A 215 -9.47 1.18 -23.76
C VAL A 215 -9.56 -0.17 -24.43
N TRP A 216 -10.76 -0.71 -24.59
CA TRP A 216 -11.01 -2.03 -25.18
C TRP A 216 -11.80 -1.89 -26.48
N LEU A 217 -11.11 -2.08 -27.61
CA LEU A 217 -11.70 -1.92 -28.94
C LEU A 217 -12.13 -3.28 -29.47
N ASN A 218 -13.44 -3.50 -29.56
CA ASN A 218 -13.97 -4.77 -30.01
C ASN A 218 -13.80 -4.93 -31.54
N ARG A 219 -13.02 -5.95 -31.92
CA ARG A 219 -12.79 -6.41 -33.29
C ARG A 219 -13.21 -7.86 -33.53
N HIS A 220 -13.75 -8.55 -32.52
CA HIS A 220 -14.09 -9.97 -32.62
C HIS A 220 -15.54 -10.22 -32.19
N PRO A 221 -16.34 -10.96 -32.99
CA PRO A 221 -17.78 -11.13 -32.72
C PRO A 221 -18.08 -11.73 -31.34
N GLU A 222 -17.21 -12.60 -30.83
CA GLU A 222 -17.36 -13.23 -29.51
C GLU A 222 -16.83 -12.40 -28.33
N THR A 223 -16.18 -11.25 -28.55
CA THR A 223 -15.59 -10.46 -27.45
C THR A 223 -16.63 -10.11 -26.40
N LYS A 224 -17.80 -9.60 -26.83
CA LYS A 224 -18.87 -9.17 -25.93
C LYS A 224 -19.39 -10.33 -25.07
N GLU A 225 -19.67 -11.48 -25.68
CA GLU A 225 -20.14 -12.68 -24.98
C GLU A 225 -19.12 -13.17 -23.94
N ARG A 226 -17.82 -13.14 -24.28
CA ARG A 226 -16.75 -13.55 -23.36
C ARG A 226 -16.53 -12.56 -22.23
N ILE A 227 -16.69 -11.25 -22.47
CA ILE A 227 -16.74 -10.23 -21.41
C ILE A 227 -17.86 -10.55 -20.42
N GLU A 228 -19.08 -10.79 -20.92
CA GLU A 228 -20.23 -11.10 -20.08
C GLU A 228 -19.99 -12.38 -19.24
N LYS A 229 -19.45 -13.44 -19.84
CA LYS A 229 -19.12 -14.70 -19.15
C LYS A 229 -18.03 -14.55 -18.09
N THR A 230 -17.11 -13.61 -18.26
CA THR A 230 -15.95 -13.42 -17.38
C THR A 230 -16.06 -12.19 -16.49
N HIS A 231 -17.18 -11.45 -16.54
CA HIS A 231 -17.40 -10.19 -15.83
C HIS A 231 -16.96 -10.24 -14.36
N LEU A 232 -17.46 -11.22 -13.59
CA LEU A 232 -17.10 -11.35 -12.19
C LEU A 232 -15.59 -11.61 -11.98
N SER A 233 -14.96 -12.38 -12.86
CA SER A 233 -13.52 -12.65 -12.79
C SER A 233 -12.71 -11.40 -13.10
N PHE A 234 -13.14 -10.61 -14.09
CA PHE A 234 -12.52 -9.34 -14.44
C PHE A 234 -12.67 -8.30 -13.33
N LEU A 235 -13.86 -8.18 -12.74
CA LEU A 235 -14.11 -7.27 -11.63
C LEU A 235 -13.26 -7.63 -10.39
N ASN A 236 -13.14 -8.92 -10.08
CA ASN A 236 -12.28 -9.38 -9.00
C ASN A 236 -10.79 -9.15 -9.28
N LEU A 237 -10.35 -9.32 -10.54
CA LEU A 237 -8.98 -8.99 -10.96
C LEU A 237 -8.66 -7.52 -10.68
N LEU A 238 -9.54 -6.61 -11.11
CA LEU A 238 -9.40 -5.17 -10.87
C LEU A 238 -9.46 -4.83 -9.38
N CYS A 239 -10.35 -5.46 -8.61
CA CYS A 239 -10.41 -5.30 -7.16
C CYS A 239 -9.09 -5.70 -6.48
N CYS A 240 -8.51 -6.84 -6.88
CA CYS A 240 -7.20 -7.28 -6.37
C CYS A 240 -6.10 -6.27 -6.70
N ARG A 241 -6.05 -5.76 -7.95
CA ARG A 241 -5.10 -4.72 -8.38
C ARG A 241 -5.22 -3.48 -7.47
N SER A 242 -6.44 -2.99 -7.26
CA SER A 242 -6.74 -1.83 -6.42
C SER A 242 -6.31 -2.03 -4.96
N LYS A 243 -6.59 -3.21 -4.37
CA LYS A 243 -6.14 -3.57 -3.02
C LYS A 243 -4.63 -3.62 -2.88
N ILE A 244 -3.92 -4.15 -3.89
CA ILE A 244 -2.45 -4.20 -3.90
C ILE A 244 -1.86 -2.79 -3.89
N LEU A 245 -2.39 -1.89 -4.72
CA LEU A 245 -1.94 -0.50 -4.80
C LEU A 245 -2.24 0.27 -3.51
N PHE A 246 -3.44 0.09 -2.96
CA PHE A 246 -3.79 0.66 -1.67
C PHE A 246 -2.86 0.19 -0.56
N ALA A 247 -2.68 -1.13 -0.40
CA ALA A 247 -1.80 -1.69 0.63
C ALA A 247 -0.36 -1.18 0.48
N TYR A 248 0.14 -1.05 -0.76
CA TYR A 248 1.45 -0.46 -0.99
C TYR A 248 1.50 1.01 -0.55
N SER A 249 0.53 1.83 -0.95
CA SER A 249 0.45 3.24 -0.55
C SER A 249 0.41 3.42 0.98
N GLN A 250 -0.32 2.54 1.69
CA GLN A 250 -0.37 2.52 3.15
C GLN A 250 0.98 2.11 3.75
N ALA A 251 1.66 1.11 3.19
CA ALA A 251 3.01 0.73 3.63
C ALA A 251 4.02 1.88 3.45
N ARG A 252 3.94 2.64 2.35
CA ARG A 252 4.77 3.84 2.12
C ARG A 252 4.47 4.95 3.13
N TRP A 253 3.19 5.15 3.47
CA TRP A 253 2.80 6.07 4.53
C TRP A 253 3.37 5.64 5.89
N CYS A 254 3.21 4.36 6.27
CA CYS A 254 3.78 3.80 7.51
C CYS A 254 5.30 3.96 7.54
N TYR A 255 6.00 3.69 6.44
CA TYR A 255 7.45 3.89 6.34
C TYR A 255 7.84 5.34 6.65
N ASN A 256 7.14 6.32 6.06
CA ASN A 256 7.41 7.74 6.31
C ASN A 256 7.16 8.12 7.78
N GLN A 257 6.10 7.59 8.40
CA GLN A 257 5.85 7.81 9.83
C GLN A 257 6.93 7.18 10.72
N THR A 258 7.28 5.92 10.46
CA THR A 258 8.34 5.19 11.16
C THR A 258 9.67 5.93 11.07
N ARG A 259 10.03 6.45 9.90
CA ARG A 259 11.24 7.24 9.70
C ARG A 259 11.25 8.55 10.48
N ARG A 260 10.11 9.24 10.55
CA ARG A 260 10.01 10.47 11.36
C ARG A 260 10.26 10.16 12.83
N ILE A 261 9.61 9.12 13.36
CA ILE A 261 9.80 8.70 14.76
C ILE A 261 11.23 8.21 15.00
N TYR A 262 11.83 7.48 14.05
CA TYR A 262 13.24 7.08 14.13
C TYR A 262 14.15 8.30 14.31
N ALA A 263 14.00 9.33 13.47
CA ALA A 263 14.82 10.54 13.54
C ALA A 263 14.64 11.27 14.89
N GLU A 264 13.41 11.33 15.39
CA GLU A 264 13.12 11.90 16.71
C GLU A 264 13.78 11.11 17.84
N LEU A 265 13.69 9.77 17.82
CA LEU A 265 14.29 8.91 18.85
C LEU A 265 15.83 8.91 18.81
N GLU A 266 16.42 9.05 17.62
CA GLU A 266 17.87 9.21 17.46
C GLU A 266 18.36 10.57 18.00
N GLN A 267 17.56 11.63 17.84
CA GLN A 267 17.85 12.92 18.48
C GLN A 267 17.75 12.86 20.02
N GLU A 268 16.78 12.10 20.55
CA GLU A 268 16.67 11.85 22.00
C GLU A 268 17.87 11.08 22.53
N THR A 269 18.37 10.13 21.75
CA THR A 269 19.61 9.38 22.00
C THR A 269 20.82 10.31 22.12
N GLN A 270 20.98 11.27 21.20
CA GLN A 270 22.06 12.25 21.26
C GLN A 270 21.90 13.20 22.45
N SER A 271 20.67 13.64 22.71
CA SER A 271 20.35 14.52 23.84
C SER A 271 20.64 13.83 25.17
N LEU A 272 20.35 12.54 25.29
CA LEU A 272 20.65 11.74 26.47
C LEU A 272 22.15 11.78 26.81
N GLN A 273 23.05 11.62 25.83
CA GLN A 273 24.50 11.70 26.06
C GLN A 273 24.94 13.05 26.65
N HIS A 274 24.29 14.14 26.24
CA HIS A 274 24.54 15.46 26.80
C HIS A 274 24.04 15.56 28.25
N PHE A 275 22.79 15.19 28.51
CA PHE A 275 22.17 15.30 29.83
C PHE A 275 22.77 14.36 30.88
N LEU A 276 23.36 13.23 30.46
CA LEU A 276 24.10 12.35 31.35
C LEU A 276 25.28 13.05 32.04
N LYS A 277 25.81 14.15 31.47
CA LYS A 277 26.92 14.94 32.03
C LYS A 277 26.48 16.11 32.91
N GLN A 278 25.16 16.38 32.97
CA GLN A 278 24.61 17.51 33.73
C GLN A 278 24.44 17.18 35.22
N PRO A 279 24.23 18.19 36.10
CA PRO A 279 23.95 17.98 37.52
C PRO A 279 22.74 17.05 37.74
N VAL A 280 22.73 16.35 38.88
CA VAL A 280 21.74 15.31 39.19
C VAL A 280 20.31 15.82 39.09
N GLU A 281 20.03 17.01 39.62
CA GLU A 281 18.68 17.60 39.62
C GLU A 281 18.16 17.85 38.19
N GLU A 282 19.01 18.43 37.33
CA GLU A 282 18.67 18.72 35.93
C GLU A 282 18.54 17.43 35.11
N ARG A 283 19.46 16.50 35.29
CA ARG A 283 19.44 15.17 34.67
C ARG A 283 18.18 14.40 35.06
N LEU A 284 17.85 14.33 36.35
CA LEU A 284 16.69 13.60 36.85
C LEU A 284 15.38 14.22 36.34
N LYS A 285 15.29 15.56 36.26
CA LYS A 285 14.15 16.26 35.66
C LYS A 285 13.96 15.86 34.19
N TYR A 286 15.03 15.91 33.40
CA TYR A 286 15.01 15.49 32.00
C TYR A 286 14.59 14.02 31.84
N LEU A 287 15.22 13.10 32.58
CA LEU A 287 14.96 11.67 32.47
C LEU A 287 13.51 11.31 32.85
N LYS A 288 12.95 11.95 33.89
CA LYS A 288 11.54 11.77 34.27
C LYS A 288 10.56 12.23 33.19
N GLU A 289 10.85 13.35 32.52
CA GLU A 289 10.05 13.77 31.37
C GLU A 289 10.13 12.72 30.25
N LYS A 290 11.34 12.25 29.92
CA LYS A 290 11.55 11.26 28.86
C LYS A 290 10.96 9.89 29.15
N LEU A 291 10.87 9.49 30.42
CA LEU A 291 10.18 8.26 30.85
C LEU A 291 8.70 8.20 30.43
N THR A 292 8.07 9.35 30.19
CA THR A 292 6.67 9.38 29.70
C THR A 292 6.58 9.46 28.18
N LYS A 293 7.46 10.23 27.53
CA LYS A 293 7.37 10.52 26.10
C LYS A 293 7.97 9.42 25.21
N ILE A 294 9.10 8.84 25.58
CA ILE A 294 9.81 7.85 24.76
C ILE A 294 9.02 6.55 24.59
N PRO A 295 8.37 5.99 25.64
CA PRO A 295 7.57 4.77 25.48
C PRO A 295 6.41 4.94 24.48
N LEU A 296 5.72 6.09 24.50
CA LEU A 296 4.63 6.38 23.55
C LEU A 296 5.15 6.38 22.11
N LYS A 297 6.26 7.08 21.84
CA LYS A 297 6.90 7.10 20.52
C LYS A 297 7.37 5.73 20.08
N THR A 298 7.96 4.94 20.99
CA THR A 298 8.46 3.60 20.66
C THR A 298 7.31 2.62 20.40
N PHE A 299 6.17 2.78 21.09
CA PHE A 299 4.96 2.03 20.80
C PHE A 299 4.42 2.37 19.40
N GLU A 300 4.32 3.65 19.05
CA GLU A 300 3.94 4.09 17.71
C GLU A 300 4.91 3.57 16.64
N TYR A 301 6.21 3.61 16.92
CA TYR A 301 7.25 3.05 16.06
C TYR A 301 7.02 1.56 15.78
N ALA A 302 6.83 0.77 16.84
CA ALA A 302 6.56 -0.65 16.73
C ALA A 302 5.24 -0.94 16.01
N ARG A 303 4.22 -0.09 16.22
CA ARG A 303 2.93 -0.18 15.53
C ARG A 303 3.10 -0.03 14.03
N TYR A 304 3.78 1.01 13.56
CA TYR A 304 3.97 1.22 12.12
C TYR A 304 4.84 0.15 11.46
N LEU A 305 5.84 -0.39 12.17
CA LEU A 305 6.61 -1.54 11.68
C LEU A 305 5.73 -2.77 11.47
N ARG A 306 4.84 -3.07 12.43
CA ARG A 306 3.87 -4.16 12.29
C ARG A 306 2.91 -3.89 11.13
N ASP A 307 2.35 -2.68 11.05
CA ASP A 307 1.39 -2.31 10.00
C ASP A 307 2.04 -2.45 8.59
N MET A 308 3.34 -2.16 8.44
CA MET A 308 4.09 -2.42 7.19
C MET A 308 4.15 -3.91 6.83
N GLU A 309 4.37 -4.81 7.79
CA GLU A 309 4.35 -6.26 7.55
C GLU A 309 2.94 -6.76 7.19
N ASP A 310 1.91 -6.20 7.85
CA ASP A 310 0.51 -6.49 7.54
C ASP A 310 0.18 -6.08 6.10
N HIS A 311 0.61 -4.90 5.65
CA HIS A 311 0.43 -4.45 4.27
C HIS A 311 1.21 -5.29 3.25
N LYS A 312 2.44 -5.72 3.58
CA LYS A 312 3.19 -6.67 2.75
C LYS A 312 2.44 -8.00 2.60
N THR A 313 1.85 -8.50 3.68
CA THR A 313 1.03 -9.71 3.68
C THR A 313 -0.26 -9.54 2.86
N ALA A 314 -0.89 -8.36 2.94
CA ALA A 314 -2.06 -8.02 2.15
C ALA A 314 -1.73 -7.99 0.64
N ILE A 315 -0.57 -7.46 0.25
CA ILE A 315 -0.09 -7.50 -1.15
C ILE A 315 0.11 -8.95 -1.60
N ALA A 316 0.82 -9.77 -0.81
CA ALA A 316 1.07 -11.17 -1.15
C ALA A 316 -0.24 -11.97 -1.34
N THR A 317 -1.23 -11.73 -0.48
CA THR A 317 -2.53 -12.39 -0.53
C THR A 317 -3.33 -11.97 -1.76
N ASN A 318 -3.43 -10.66 -2.01
CA ASN A 318 -4.15 -10.16 -3.18
C ASN A 318 -3.43 -10.48 -4.50
N ALA A 319 -2.09 -10.62 -4.51
CA ALA A 319 -1.36 -11.07 -5.68
C ALA A 319 -1.71 -12.52 -6.07
N LYS A 320 -1.85 -13.42 -5.08
CA LYS A 320 -2.33 -14.79 -5.32
C LYS A 320 -3.76 -14.80 -5.86
N ASN A 321 -4.65 -13.99 -5.28
CA ASN A 321 -6.02 -13.85 -5.76
C ASN A 321 -6.06 -13.27 -7.17
N TYR A 322 -5.25 -12.25 -7.46
CA TYR A 322 -5.10 -11.66 -8.78
C TYR A 322 -4.73 -12.72 -9.82
N GLN A 323 -3.72 -13.54 -9.53
CA GLN A 323 -3.31 -14.63 -10.42
C GLN A 323 -4.44 -15.64 -10.65
N LEU A 324 -5.16 -16.05 -9.59
CA LEU A 324 -6.30 -16.95 -9.70
C LEU A 324 -7.40 -16.39 -10.63
N TRP A 325 -7.73 -15.11 -10.51
CA TRP A 325 -8.74 -14.48 -11.35
C TRP A 325 -8.25 -14.28 -12.79
N LEU A 326 -6.97 -14.00 -13.00
CA LEU A 326 -6.36 -13.95 -14.32
C LEU A 326 -6.41 -15.33 -15.02
N GLU A 327 -6.16 -16.41 -14.29
CA GLU A 327 -6.29 -17.77 -14.80
C GLU A 327 -7.72 -18.12 -15.21
N LYS A 328 -8.73 -17.67 -14.45
CA LYS A 328 -10.14 -17.82 -14.83
C LYS A 328 -10.49 -17.05 -16.10
N ILE A 329 -9.95 -15.86 -16.30
CA ILE A 329 -10.12 -15.09 -17.55
C ILE A 329 -9.48 -15.84 -18.72
N ARG A 330 -8.28 -16.39 -18.53
CA ARG A 330 -7.54 -17.16 -19.55
C ARG A 330 -8.26 -18.40 -20.05
N GLN A 331 -9.11 -19.03 -19.23
CA GLN A 331 -9.95 -20.15 -19.67
C GLN A 331 -10.87 -19.78 -20.84
N PHE A 332 -11.16 -18.49 -21.02
CA PHE A 332 -11.97 -17.95 -22.11
C PHE A 332 -11.14 -17.18 -23.14
N SER A 333 -9.81 -17.14 -23.02
CA SER A 333 -8.95 -16.47 -24.00
C SER A 333 -8.81 -17.27 -25.29
N PHE A 334 -8.59 -16.56 -26.40
CA PHE A 334 -8.16 -17.20 -27.65
C PHE A 334 -6.67 -17.49 -27.61
N GLN A 335 -6.21 -18.35 -28.53
CA GLN A 335 -4.83 -18.81 -28.57
C GLN A 335 -3.82 -17.66 -28.87
N ASP A 336 -4.28 -16.61 -29.54
CA ASP A 336 -3.50 -15.43 -29.93
C ASP A 336 -3.73 -14.20 -29.04
N ASP A 337 -4.54 -14.33 -27.98
CA ASP A 337 -4.67 -13.31 -26.94
C ASP A 337 -3.34 -13.13 -26.20
N ARG A 338 -3.05 -11.89 -25.81
CA ARG A 338 -1.81 -11.51 -25.12
C ARG A 338 -2.16 -10.67 -23.91
N LEU A 339 -1.91 -11.23 -22.73
CA LEU A 339 -2.25 -10.61 -21.44
C LEU A 339 -0.99 -10.20 -20.67
N GLU A 340 0.10 -9.93 -21.39
CA GLU A 340 1.42 -9.63 -20.81
C GLU A 340 1.39 -8.45 -19.84
N PHE A 341 0.55 -7.44 -20.07
CA PHE A 341 0.43 -6.31 -19.14
C PHE A 341 -0.16 -6.71 -17.78
N PHE A 342 -1.17 -7.61 -17.77
CA PHE A 342 -1.67 -8.20 -16.52
C PHE A 342 -0.62 -9.09 -15.85
N ASP A 343 0.15 -9.85 -16.64
CA ASP A 343 1.28 -10.63 -16.13
C ASP A 343 2.39 -9.76 -15.55
N ASN A 344 2.70 -8.64 -16.19
CA ASN A 344 3.73 -7.70 -15.76
C ASN A 344 3.36 -7.08 -14.41
N PHE A 345 2.08 -6.76 -14.21
CA PHE A 345 1.61 -6.29 -12.90
C PHE A 345 1.87 -7.32 -11.79
N PHE A 346 1.53 -8.59 -12.03
CA PHE A 346 1.78 -9.66 -11.05
C PHE A 346 3.28 -9.96 -10.88
N ASN A 347 3.99 -10.29 -11.96
CA ASN A 347 5.37 -10.78 -11.93
C ASN A 347 6.39 -9.69 -11.57
N LYS A 348 6.13 -8.42 -11.92
CA LYS A 348 7.09 -7.33 -11.69
C LYS A 348 6.62 -6.40 -10.59
N THR A 349 5.42 -5.83 -10.72
CA THR A 349 4.95 -4.78 -9.79
C THR A 349 4.70 -5.33 -8.38
N CYS A 350 3.98 -6.45 -8.25
CA CYS A 350 3.69 -7.03 -6.94
C CYS A 350 4.94 -7.52 -6.21
N GLN A 351 5.89 -8.10 -6.96
CA GLN A 351 7.18 -8.54 -6.40
C GLN A 351 7.99 -7.33 -5.92
N ARG A 352 8.17 -6.31 -6.76
CA ARG A 352 8.90 -5.08 -6.43
C ARG A 352 8.34 -4.41 -5.18
N PHE A 353 7.02 -4.34 -5.03
CA PHE A 353 6.40 -3.76 -3.84
C PHE A 353 6.72 -4.53 -2.56
N GLN A 354 6.61 -5.86 -2.58
CA GLN A 354 6.96 -6.69 -1.43
C GLN A 354 8.44 -6.59 -1.06
N GLU A 355 9.32 -6.61 -2.06
CA GLU A 355 10.77 -6.44 -1.88
C GLU A 355 11.09 -5.07 -1.27
N GLN A 356 10.49 -4.00 -1.78
CA GLN A 356 10.71 -2.66 -1.24
C GLN A 356 10.27 -2.55 0.22
N ILE A 357 9.09 -3.08 0.58
CA ILE A 357 8.63 -3.07 1.97
C ILE A 357 9.58 -3.90 2.85
N GLN A 358 10.05 -5.05 2.36
CA GLN A 358 11.01 -5.87 3.09
C GLN A 358 12.35 -5.15 3.31
N VAL A 359 12.86 -4.43 2.31
CA VAL A 359 14.06 -3.60 2.45
C VAL A 359 13.85 -2.53 3.52
N ASP A 360 12.72 -1.83 3.49
CA ASP A 360 12.40 -0.79 4.46
C ASP A 360 12.32 -1.35 5.89
N LEU A 361 11.68 -2.51 6.06
CA LEU A 361 11.63 -3.24 7.33
C LEU A 361 13.02 -3.67 7.82
N ASN A 362 13.88 -4.17 6.92
CA ASN A 362 15.24 -4.58 7.27
C ASN A 362 16.08 -3.40 7.79
N TYR A 363 15.86 -2.19 7.28
CA TYR A 363 16.52 -0.99 7.76
C TYR A 363 15.99 -0.51 9.12
N LEU A 364 14.68 -0.57 9.33
CA LEU A 364 14.04 0.07 10.48
C LEU A 364 13.84 -0.88 11.67
N ALA A 365 13.48 -2.15 11.44
CA ALA A 365 13.19 -3.10 12.51
C ALA A 365 14.33 -3.27 13.55
N PRO A 366 15.63 -3.30 13.16
CA PRO A 366 16.71 -3.44 14.15
C PRO A 366 16.77 -2.31 15.19
N ALA A 367 16.36 -1.09 14.81
CA ALA A 367 16.38 0.06 15.70
C ALA A 367 15.40 -0.05 16.86
N ARG A 368 14.37 -0.89 16.74
CA ARG A 368 13.40 -1.13 17.81
C ARG A 368 14.09 -1.60 19.09
N GLN A 369 15.00 -2.57 18.98
CA GLN A 369 15.72 -3.11 20.13
C GLN A 369 16.58 -2.04 20.82
N LEU A 370 17.19 -1.15 20.03
CA LEU A 370 17.98 -0.03 20.56
C LEU A 370 17.10 0.92 21.38
N PHE A 371 15.93 1.30 20.86
CA PHE A 371 15.03 2.21 21.57
C PHE A 371 14.41 1.58 22.82
N GLU A 372 14.16 0.27 22.81
CA GLU A 372 13.76 -0.49 24.00
C GLU A 372 14.88 -0.49 25.06
N GLN A 373 16.14 -0.70 24.67
CA GLN A 373 17.29 -0.63 25.57
C GLN A 373 17.49 0.77 26.16
N MET A 374 17.31 1.82 25.36
CA MET A 374 17.34 3.21 25.83
C MET A 374 16.30 3.45 26.94
N GLN A 375 15.07 2.95 26.78
CA GLN A 375 14.04 3.07 27.82
C GLN A 375 14.41 2.37 29.11
N VAL A 376 14.91 1.13 29.02
CA VAL A 376 15.37 0.36 30.20
C VAL A 376 16.47 1.12 30.93
N ALA A 377 17.41 1.71 30.19
CA ALA A 377 18.50 2.45 30.79
C ALA A 377 18.04 3.76 31.45
N ILE A 378 17.18 4.54 30.81
CA ILE A 378 16.59 5.76 31.41
C ILE A 378 15.88 5.41 32.72
N ARG A 379 15.08 4.34 32.72
CA ARG A 379 14.40 3.85 33.93
C ARG A 379 15.40 3.44 35.01
N GLY A 380 16.43 2.69 34.64
CA GLY A 380 17.49 2.26 35.55
C GLY A 380 18.23 3.43 36.19
N ILE A 381 18.54 4.48 35.43
CA ILE A 381 19.19 5.70 35.96
C ILE A 381 18.26 6.39 36.97
N VAL A 382 17.00 6.63 36.61
CA VAL A 382 16.03 7.29 37.49
C VAL A 382 15.84 6.51 38.79
N GLU A 383 15.68 5.19 38.72
CA GLU A 383 15.54 4.34 39.91
C GLU A 383 16.78 4.38 40.82
N ILE A 384 17.99 4.42 40.24
CA ILE A 384 19.23 4.49 41.03
C ILE A 384 19.37 5.86 41.70
N GLU A 385 19.13 6.94 40.97
CA GLU A 385 19.28 8.31 41.49
C GLU A 385 18.23 8.68 42.53
N GLN A 386 17.03 8.12 42.44
CA GLN A 386 15.97 8.36 43.43
C GLN A 386 16.11 7.52 44.71
N ALA A 387 16.87 6.42 44.69
CA ALA A 387 16.96 5.47 45.81
C ALA A 387 17.96 5.88 46.90
N GLU A 388 18.18 7.17 47.16
CA GLU A 388 19.21 7.67 48.08
C GLU A 388 19.18 6.99 49.48
N SER A 389 20.28 6.31 49.82
CA SER A 389 20.62 5.90 51.19
C SER A 389 22.13 5.97 51.39
N ASP A 390 22.58 6.68 52.42
CA ASP A 390 24.00 7.00 52.66
C ASP A 390 24.93 5.78 52.75
N ARG A 391 24.41 4.59 53.13
CA ARG A 391 25.21 3.35 53.21
C ARG A 391 25.29 2.56 51.89
N LYS A 392 24.51 2.93 50.86
CA LYS A 392 24.48 2.25 49.54
C LYS A 392 25.05 3.09 48.40
N ARG A 393 25.47 4.33 48.67
CA ARG A 393 25.94 5.29 47.66
C ARG A 393 27.05 4.74 46.77
N GLU A 394 28.07 4.07 47.32
CA GLU A 394 29.18 3.55 46.50
C GLU A 394 28.75 2.42 45.55
N GLN A 395 27.88 1.50 46.01
CA GLN A 395 27.33 0.42 45.18
C GLN A 395 26.36 0.98 44.12
N GLN A 396 25.55 1.96 44.49
CA GLN A 396 24.64 2.66 43.58
C GLN A 396 25.40 3.43 42.51
N GLN A 397 26.51 4.08 42.88
CA GLN A 397 27.36 4.82 41.94
C GLN A 397 28.03 3.89 40.92
N LYS A 398 28.59 2.76 41.37
CA LYS A 398 29.11 1.71 40.46
C LYS A 398 28.01 1.16 39.55
N LYS A 399 26.79 0.99 40.05
CA LYS A 399 25.64 0.54 39.23
C LYS A 399 25.25 1.60 38.20
N LEU A 400 25.24 2.88 38.58
CA LEU A 400 24.95 3.99 37.69
C LEU A 400 26.00 4.12 36.58
N GLU A 401 27.28 4.07 36.92
CA GLU A 401 28.39 4.11 35.96
C GLU A 401 28.29 2.98 34.94
N ARG A 402 27.92 1.77 35.39
CA ARG A 402 27.70 0.61 34.49
C ARG A 402 26.53 0.85 33.54
N VAL A 403 25.40 1.38 34.03
CA VAL A 403 24.24 1.69 33.17
C VAL A 403 24.58 2.80 32.18
N VAL A 404 25.27 3.85 32.62
CA VAL A 404 25.72 4.96 31.76
C VAL A 404 26.72 4.49 30.70
N ALA A 405 27.66 3.61 31.06
CA ALA A 405 28.60 3.01 30.11
C ALA A 405 27.89 2.11 29.10
N LEU A 406 26.90 1.32 29.53
CA LEU A 406 26.06 0.50 28.65
C LEU A 406 25.28 1.37 27.65
N VAL A 407 24.72 2.49 28.11
CA VAL A 407 24.07 3.49 27.25
C VAL A 407 25.09 4.07 26.28
N GLY A 408 26.25 4.53 26.75
CA GLY A 408 27.29 5.10 25.90
C GLY A 408 27.75 4.14 24.80
N ALA A 409 27.94 2.86 25.13
CA ALA A 409 28.33 1.82 24.19
C ALA A 409 27.21 1.46 23.20
N GLY A 410 25.97 1.31 23.67
CA GLY A 410 24.81 1.01 22.81
C GLY A 410 24.52 2.11 21.79
N LEU A 411 24.67 3.38 22.19
CA LEU A 411 24.45 4.54 21.33
C LEU A 411 25.61 4.81 20.36
N ALA A 412 26.85 4.42 20.68
CA ALA A 412 27.97 4.53 19.73
C ALA A 412 27.83 3.57 18.52
N VAL A 413 27.12 2.45 18.72
CA VAL A 413 26.91 1.42 17.70
C VAL A 413 25.75 1.78 16.75
N SER A 414 24.75 2.54 17.21
CA SER A 414 23.61 2.99 16.37
C SER A 414 24.02 3.98 15.28
N GLY A 415 25.03 4.81 15.54
CA GLY A 415 25.59 5.74 14.55
C GLY A 415 26.41 5.06 13.44
N LEU A 416 26.91 3.84 13.68
CA LEU A 416 27.80 3.12 12.76
C LEU A 416 27.09 2.08 11.89
N SER A 417 25.94 1.56 12.34
CA SER A 417 25.10 0.65 11.54
C SER A 417 24.44 1.33 10.33
N ALA A 418 24.34 2.66 10.33
CA ALA A 418 23.86 3.43 9.18
C ALA A 418 24.91 3.61 8.06
N GLN A 419 26.21 3.34 8.32
CA GLN A 419 27.29 3.67 7.38
C GLN A 419 28.22 2.50 7.00
N SER A 420 28.11 1.31 7.60
CA SER A 420 28.83 0.12 7.10
C SER A 420 28.15 -1.20 7.47
N PRO A 421 27.78 -2.05 6.49
CA PRO A 421 27.33 -3.40 6.75
C PRO A 421 28.55 -4.28 7.06
N GLY A 422 28.96 -4.30 8.33
CA GLY A 422 29.93 -5.26 8.84
C GLY A 422 30.85 -4.64 9.88
N LYS A 423 30.94 -5.32 11.04
CA LYS A 423 31.84 -5.06 12.19
C LYS A 423 31.38 -4.07 13.29
N PRO A 424 30.13 -4.12 13.80
CA PRO A 424 29.78 -3.40 15.03
C PRO A 424 30.59 -3.88 16.25
N VAL A 425 30.86 -5.19 16.33
CA VAL A 425 31.51 -5.85 17.48
C VAL A 425 33.01 -5.50 17.57
N GLU A 426 33.69 -5.33 16.44
CA GLU A 426 35.11 -4.99 16.39
C GLU A 426 35.37 -3.56 16.86
N THR A 427 34.43 -2.64 16.58
CA THR A 427 34.44 -1.27 17.09
C THR A 427 34.19 -1.22 18.60
N ILE A 428 33.28 -2.05 19.12
CA ILE A 428 33.05 -2.20 20.57
C ILE A 428 34.33 -2.70 21.26
N LEU A 429 35.01 -3.70 20.69
CA LEU A 429 36.22 -4.27 21.27
C LEU A 429 37.39 -3.27 21.28
N THR A 430 37.56 -2.47 20.23
CA THR A 430 38.66 -1.49 20.12
C THR A 430 38.45 -0.24 20.98
N GLN A 431 37.20 0.19 21.20
CA GLN A 431 36.90 1.31 22.10
C GLN A 431 36.96 0.92 23.58
N VAL A 432 36.54 -0.30 23.93
CA VAL A 432 36.55 -0.78 25.32
C VAL A 432 37.94 -1.32 25.73
N TYR A 433 38.73 -1.84 24.78
CA TYR A 433 40.08 -2.38 25.00
C TYR A 433 41.07 -1.95 23.90
N PRO A 434 41.81 -0.82 24.07
CA PRO A 434 42.60 -0.20 23.00
C PRO A 434 43.91 -0.93 22.60
N LYS A 435 44.10 -2.21 22.96
CA LYS A 435 45.38 -2.94 22.79
C LYS A 435 45.34 -4.24 21.98
N GLN A 436 44.28 -4.54 21.23
CA GLN A 436 44.28 -5.70 20.32
C GLN A 436 43.68 -5.35 18.96
N SER A 437 44.51 -5.41 17.91
CA SER A 437 44.07 -5.36 16.51
C SER A 437 43.93 -6.77 15.96
N LEU A 438 42.79 -7.08 15.35
CA LEU A 438 42.64 -8.27 14.50
C LEU A 438 42.86 -7.85 13.04
N ASN A 439 43.94 -8.33 12.44
CA ASN A 439 44.12 -8.24 10.99
C ASN A 439 43.25 -9.29 10.29
N CYS A 440 42.48 -8.87 9.29
CA CYS A 440 41.87 -9.77 8.32
C CYS A 440 42.20 -9.32 6.89
N PRO A 441 42.29 -10.27 5.94
CA PRO A 441 42.98 -10.06 4.66
C PRO A 441 42.12 -9.28 3.68
N GLN A 442 42.79 -8.51 2.82
CA GLN A 442 42.22 -7.99 1.58
C GLN A 442 42.08 -9.16 0.59
N ASP A 443 40.90 -9.31 -0.02
CA ASP A 443 40.74 -9.59 -1.46
C ASP A 443 39.26 -9.75 -1.88
N GLY A 444 38.90 -9.06 -2.98
CA GLY A 444 38.20 -9.68 -4.12
C GLY A 444 36.67 -9.80 -4.13
N LEU A 445 36.08 -9.26 -5.21
CA LEU A 445 34.66 -9.26 -5.59
C LEU A 445 34.13 -10.68 -5.92
N ALA A 446 33.17 -11.18 -5.11
CA ALA A 446 32.19 -12.28 -5.30
C ALA A 446 32.22 -13.27 -4.10
N PRO A 447 31.13 -13.50 -3.32
CA PRO A 447 29.81 -13.95 -3.81
C PRO A 447 28.58 -13.57 -2.92
N CYS A 448 27.58 -12.84 -3.45
CA CYS A 448 26.41 -12.41 -2.66
C CYS A 448 25.38 -13.52 -2.31
N LEU A 449 25.47 -14.72 -2.89
CA LEU A 449 24.44 -15.76 -2.72
C LEU A 449 24.76 -16.84 -1.69
N ARG A 450 25.95 -16.84 -1.07
CA ARG A 450 26.27 -17.72 0.09
C ARG A 450 26.10 -17.01 1.45
N TYR A 451 25.67 -15.75 1.44
CA TYR A 451 25.65 -14.90 2.63
C TYR A 451 24.53 -15.23 3.63
N SER A 452 23.40 -15.83 3.22
CA SER A 452 22.28 -16.08 4.14
C SER A 452 22.56 -17.13 5.22
N GLY A 453 23.23 -18.24 4.86
CA GLY A 453 23.57 -19.30 5.83
C GLY A 453 24.68 -18.88 6.80
N PHE A 454 25.71 -18.20 6.31
CA PHE A 454 26.79 -17.68 7.14
C PHE A 454 26.33 -16.53 8.04
N TYR A 455 25.39 -15.69 7.58
CA TYR A 455 24.84 -14.59 8.39
C TYR A 455 23.97 -15.10 9.54
N VAL A 456 23.18 -16.16 9.34
CA VAL A 456 22.43 -16.81 10.43
C VAL A 456 23.37 -17.50 11.41
N LEU A 457 24.38 -18.25 10.93
CA LEU A 457 25.39 -18.88 11.79
C LEU A 457 26.28 -17.87 12.52
N PHE A 458 26.58 -16.73 11.90
CA PHE A 458 27.33 -15.63 12.52
C PHE A 458 26.52 -14.95 13.61
N ASN A 459 25.23 -14.66 13.38
CA ASN A 459 24.37 -14.09 14.42
C ASN A 459 24.09 -15.08 15.56
N LEU A 460 23.96 -16.39 15.28
CA LEU A 460 23.88 -17.43 16.31
C LEU A 460 25.19 -17.54 17.10
N GLY A 461 26.33 -17.48 16.42
CA GLY A 461 27.66 -17.49 17.04
C GLY A 461 27.91 -16.27 17.91
N VAL A 462 27.54 -15.08 17.44
CA VAL A 462 27.60 -13.83 18.22
C VAL A 462 26.64 -13.90 19.42
N GLY A 463 25.45 -14.47 19.27
CA GLY A 463 24.52 -14.70 20.38
C GLY A 463 25.08 -15.64 21.45
N VAL A 464 25.72 -16.74 21.06
CA VAL A 464 26.36 -17.70 21.97
C VAL A 464 27.57 -17.08 22.67
N ILE A 465 28.40 -16.32 21.95
CA ILE A 465 29.55 -15.62 22.53
C ILE A 465 29.09 -14.51 23.49
N ALA A 466 28.06 -13.76 23.14
CA ALA A 466 27.48 -12.74 24.03
C ALA A 466 26.87 -13.39 25.30
N ALA A 467 26.20 -14.54 25.17
CA ALA A 467 25.67 -15.29 26.30
C ALA A 467 26.78 -15.88 27.19
N LEU A 468 27.87 -16.38 26.61
CA LEU A 468 29.05 -16.86 27.34
C LEU A 468 29.77 -15.72 28.07
N MET A 469 29.89 -14.55 27.44
CA MET A 469 30.46 -13.35 28.06
C MET A 469 29.58 -12.81 29.18
N LEU A 470 28.25 -12.80 29.01
CA LEU A 470 27.30 -12.46 30.07
C LEU A 470 27.39 -13.47 31.24
N GLY A 471 27.53 -14.76 30.92
CA GLY A 471 27.74 -15.84 31.88
C GLY A 471 29.03 -15.65 32.69
N LEU A 472 30.16 -15.35 32.04
CA LEU A 472 31.44 -15.07 32.70
C LEU A 472 31.38 -13.82 33.57
N ILE A 473 30.68 -12.77 33.14
CA ILE A 473 30.47 -11.55 33.93
C ILE A 473 29.62 -11.86 35.19
N LEU A 474 28.59 -12.69 35.06
CA LEU A 474 27.76 -13.11 36.20
C LEU A 474 28.53 -14.03 37.17
N ASP A 475 29.41 -14.90 36.66
CA ASP A 475 30.21 -15.83 37.46
C ASP A 475 31.34 -15.12 38.23
N LEU A 476 31.97 -14.12 37.61
CA LEU A 476 32.94 -13.23 38.26
C LEU A 476 32.30 -12.37 39.37
N VAL A 477 31.01 -12.06 39.25
CA VAL A 477 30.24 -11.32 40.26
C VAL A 477 29.81 -12.24 41.41
N SER A 478 29.47 -13.50 41.13
CA SER A 478 29.15 -14.52 42.14
C SER A 478 30.35 -14.86 43.03
N ASN A 479 31.53 -15.07 42.45
CA ASN A 479 32.74 -15.44 43.20
C ASN A 479 33.34 -14.31 44.05
N ASN A 480 33.08 -13.05 43.72
CA ASN A 480 33.50 -11.90 44.54
C ASN A 480 32.56 -11.58 45.71
N SER A 481 31.51 -12.39 45.93
CA SER A 481 30.56 -12.24 47.04
C SER A 481 30.70 -13.33 48.12
N ARG A 482 31.76 -14.15 48.08
CA ARG A 482 32.07 -15.23 49.04
C ARG A 482 33.43 -15.13 49.75
N VAL A 483 34.07 -13.97 49.76
CA VAL A 483 35.27 -13.72 50.59
C VAL A 483 35.02 -12.55 51.54
#